data_AF-A0A177PMY0-F1
#
_entry.id   AF-A0A177PMY0-F1
#
_cell.length_a   1.000
_cell.length_b   1.000
_cell.length_c   1.000
_cell.angle_alpha   90.00
_cell.angle_beta   90.00
_cell.angle_gamma   90.00
#
_symmetry.space_group_name_H-M   'P 1'
#
loop_
_entity.id
_entity.type
_entity.pdbx_description
1 polymer ?
#
loop_
_entity_poly.entity_id
_entity_poly.type
_entity_poly.pdbx_seq_one_letter_code
_entity_poly.pdbx_strand_id
1 'polypeptide(L)'
;MRFDVVYYGHFKCNLRALVDYPALWRYTRALYQHPAIRPTVDFGHIKGHYYSSHPWLNPSGVVPIGPRRDFDAPVEPRHHHQAGVS
;
A
#
# COMPACT_ATOMS: atom_id res chain seq x y z
N MET A 1 -3.98 0.97 1.53
CA MET A 1 -2.74 0.53 2.21
C MET A 1 -2.54 -1.00 2.25
N ARG A 2 -3.17 -1.82 1.39
CA ARG A 2 -3.05 -3.30 1.45
C ARG A 2 -2.37 -3.94 0.24
N PHE A 3 -2.27 -3.22 -0.87
CA PHE A 3 -1.83 -3.78 -2.15
C PHE A 3 -0.42 -4.37 -2.08
N ASP A 4 0.60 -3.56 -1.81
CA ASP A 4 1.99 -4.04 -1.76
C ASP A 4 2.27 -4.95 -0.56
N VAL A 5 1.67 -4.64 0.59
CA VAL A 5 1.93 -5.36 1.85
C VAL A 5 1.27 -6.74 1.91
N VAL A 6 0.24 -6.98 1.10
CA VAL A 6 -0.50 -8.24 1.05
C VAL A 6 -0.78 -8.67 -0.38
N TYR A 7 -1.60 -7.93 -1.14
CA TYR A 7 -2.21 -8.45 -2.38
C TYR A 7 -1.17 -8.80 -3.46
N TYR A 8 -0.11 -8.01 -3.57
CA TYR A 8 0.97 -8.23 -4.51
C TYR A 8 1.59 -9.62 -4.35
N GLY A 9 1.88 -10.02 -3.11
CA GLY A 9 2.43 -11.34 -2.79
C GLY A 9 1.35 -12.41 -2.58
N HIS A 10 0.53 -12.23 -1.54
CA HIS A 10 -0.46 -13.21 -1.06
C HIS A 10 -1.46 -13.62 -2.14
N PHE A 11 -2.04 -12.63 -2.84
CA PHE A 11 -3.01 -12.87 -3.91
C PHE A 11 -2.39 -12.93 -5.30
N LYS A 12 -1.05 -12.86 -5.41
CA LYS A 12 -0.32 -12.93 -6.68
C LYS A 12 -0.72 -11.82 -7.67
N CYS A 13 -1.18 -10.67 -7.18
CA CYS A 13 -1.46 -9.49 -8.00
C CYS A 13 -0.13 -8.78 -8.37
N ASN A 14 0.78 -9.49 -9.04
CA ASN A 14 2.20 -9.18 -9.06
C ASN A 14 2.75 -8.64 -10.38
N LEU A 15 1.89 -8.26 -11.34
CA LEU A 15 2.34 -7.67 -12.61
C LEU A 15 3.20 -6.41 -12.38
N ARG A 16 2.79 -5.56 -11.43
CA ARG A 16 3.52 -4.37 -11.01
C ARG A 16 3.09 -3.94 -9.61
N ALA A 17 4.03 -3.51 -8.78
CA ALA A 17 3.71 -3.06 -7.43
C ALA A 17 3.13 -1.63 -7.45
N LEU A 18 2.36 -1.26 -6.43
CA LEU A 18 1.76 0.07 -6.30
C LEU A 18 2.83 1.17 -6.27
N VAL A 19 3.99 0.92 -5.66
CA VAL A 19 5.11 1.88 -5.62
C VAL A 19 5.68 2.20 -6.99
N ASP A 20 5.54 1.30 -7.96
CA ASP A 20 6.07 1.49 -9.32
C ASP A 20 5.16 2.38 -10.18
N TYR A 21 4.03 2.82 -9.62
CA TYR A 21 3.12 3.79 -10.24
C TYR A 21 3.22 5.14 -9.51
N PRO A 22 4.03 6.11 -9.99
CA PRO A 22 4.35 7.32 -9.24
C PRO A 22 3.12 8.12 -8.79
N ALA A 23 2.09 8.23 -9.65
CA ALA A 23 0.86 8.94 -9.33
C ALA A 23 0.02 8.22 -8.26
N LEU A 24 -0.11 6.90 -8.36
CA LEU A 24 -0.85 6.10 -7.38
C LEU A 24 -0.10 6.00 -6.05
N TRP A 25 1.22 5.88 -6.10
CA TRP A 25 2.05 5.84 -4.90
C TRP A 25 2.03 7.17 -4.15
N ARG A 26 2.12 8.30 -4.87
CA ARG A 26 1.93 9.64 -4.29
C ARG A 26 0.55 9.77 -3.64
N TYR A 27 -0.52 9.40 -4.36
CA TYR A 27 -1.88 9.44 -3.82
C TYR A 27 -2.05 8.57 -2.57
N THR A 28 -1.50 7.37 -2.60
CA THR A 28 -1.56 6.42 -1.48
C THR A 28 -0.85 6.98 -0.26
N ARG A 29 0.35 7.55 -0.41
CA ARG A 29 1.07 8.18 0.71
C ARG A 29 0.32 9.41 1.24
N ALA A 30 -0.20 10.26 0.36
CA ALA A 30 -1.02 11.40 0.76
C ALA A 30 -2.23 10.98 1.62
N LEU A 31 -2.91 9.92 1.20
CA LEU A 31 -4.05 9.37 1.94
C LEU A 31 -3.61 8.75 3.28
N TYR A 32 -2.47 8.04 3.32
CA TYR A 32 -1.93 7.45 4.54
C TYR A 32 -1.55 8.50 5.58
N GLN A 33 -0.90 9.57 5.13
CA GLN A 33 -0.41 10.64 5.98
C GLN A 33 -1.53 11.59 6.45
N HIS A 34 -2.75 11.46 5.92
CA HIS A 34 -3.89 12.23 6.40
C HIS A 34 -4.14 11.96 7.90
N PRO A 35 -4.27 12.99 8.76
CA PRO A 35 -4.35 12.82 10.22
C PRO A 35 -5.47 11.90 10.69
N ALA A 36 -6.62 11.92 10.01
CA ALA A 36 -7.75 11.04 10.33
C ALA A 36 -7.57 9.58 9.87
N ILE A 37 -6.62 9.30 8.96
CA ILE A 37 -6.44 7.98 8.34
C ILE A 37 -5.24 7.26 8.95
N ARG A 38 -4.10 7.94 9.14
CA ARG A 38 -2.89 7.36 9.73
C ARG A 38 -3.16 6.47 10.95
N PRO A 39 -3.90 6.92 12.00
CA PRO A 39 -4.12 6.11 13.20
C PRO A 39 -4.99 4.88 12.97
N THR A 40 -5.67 4.78 11.82
CA THR A 40 -6.57 3.66 11.50
C THR A 40 -5.88 2.51 10.75
N VAL A 41 -4.59 2.66 10.42
CA VAL A 41 -3.85 1.70 9.61
C VAL A 41 -2.78 0.99 10.45
N ASP A 42 -3.06 -0.26 10.78
CA ASP A 42 -2.11 -1.18 11.41
C ASP A 42 -1.65 -2.24 10.41
N PHE A 43 -0.40 -2.13 9.93
CA PHE A 43 0.17 -3.08 8.99
C PHE A 43 0.44 -4.46 9.59
N GLY A 44 0.71 -4.56 10.90
CA GLY A 44 0.90 -5.82 11.59
C GLY A 44 -0.41 -6.61 11.63
N HIS A 45 -1.48 -5.97 12.09
CA HIS A 45 -2.81 -6.58 12.11
C HIS A 45 -3.29 -6.95 10.70
N ILE A 46 -3.10 -6.06 9.71
CA ILE A 46 -3.42 -6.35 8.30
C ILE A 46 -2.71 -7.63 7.84
N LYS A 47 -1.38 -7.71 7.98
CA LYS A 47 -0.63 -8.87 7.49
C LYS A 47 -1.00 -10.14 8.24
N GLY A 48 -1.11 -10.09 9.57
CA GLY A 48 -1.52 -11.23 10.38
C GLY A 48 -2.87 -11.79 9.93
N HIS A 49 -3.88 -10.93 9.74
CA HIS A 49 -5.19 -11.37 9.26
C HIS A 49 -5.11 -12.09 7.90
N TYR A 50 -4.47 -11.49 6.90
CA TYR A 50 -4.45 -12.10 5.56
C TYR A 50 -3.63 -13.39 5.48
N TYR A 51 -2.45 -13.43 6.09
CA TYR A 51 -1.56 -14.57 5.97
C TYR A 51 -1.98 -15.75 6.87
N SER A 52 -2.73 -15.52 7.95
CA SER A 52 -3.21 -16.58 8.84
C SER A 52 -4.64 -17.04 8.56
N SER A 53 -5.54 -16.19 8.03
CA SER A 53 -6.94 -16.56 7.81
C SER A 53 -7.23 -17.29 6.49
N HIS A 54 -6.23 -17.49 5.62
CA HIS A 54 -6.40 -18.18 4.33
C HIS A 54 -5.56 -19.47 4.24
N PRO A 55 -5.86 -20.50 5.04
CA PRO A 55 -5.04 -21.73 5.09
C PRO A 55 -5.00 -22.49 3.74
N TRP A 56 -6.03 -22.35 2.91
CA TRP A 56 -6.06 -22.91 1.55
C TRP A 56 -5.09 -22.23 0.58
N LEU A 57 -4.73 -20.97 0.85
CA LEU A 57 -3.84 -20.17 0.01
C LEU A 57 -2.42 -20.09 0.59
N ASN A 58 -2.30 -20.03 1.91
CA ASN A 58 -1.04 -20.02 2.66
C ASN A 58 -1.06 -21.08 3.77
N PRO A 59 -0.89 -22.37 3.44
CA PRO A 59 -1.00 -23.47 4.42
C PRO A 59 0.00 -23.39 5.57
N SER A 60 1.16 -22.78 5.34
CA SER A 60 2.19 -22.62 6.36
C SER A 60 1.86 -21.53 7.39
N GLY A 61 0.90 -20.64 7.10
CA GLY A 61 0.58 -19.49 7.95
C GLY A 61 1.72 -18.46 8.07
N VAL A 62 2.80 -18.61 7.30
CA VAL A 62 3.97 -17.72 7.38
C VAL A 62 3.59 -16.31 6.96
N VAL A 63 3.88 -15.34 7.82
CA VAL A 63 3.74 -13.92 7.53
C VAL A 63 5.09 -13.40 7.01
N PRO A 64 5.21 -12.98 5.75
CA PRO A 64 6.47 -12.47 5.23
C PRO A 64 6.85 -11.17 5.93
N ILE A 65 8.15 -10.90 6.08
CA ILE A 65 8.64 -9.63 6.68
C ILE A 65 8.47 -8.47 5.70
N GLY A 66 8.74 -8.70 4.40
CA GLY A 66 8.60 -7.70 3.35
C GLY A 66 7.20 -7.61 2.71
N PRO A 67 7.07 -6.80 1.63
CA PRO A 67 8.03 -5.77 1.22
C PRO A 67 7.99 -4.57 2.18
N ARG A 68 9.14 -3.91 2.42
CA ARG A 68 9.22 -2.66 3.18
C ARG A 68 8.87 -1.50 2.26
N ARG A 69 7.80 -0.77 2.58
CA ARG A 69 7.37 0.42 1.84
C ARG A 69 7.39 1.62 2.76
N ASP A 70 8.02 2.69 2.30
CA ASP A 70 8.09 3.94 3.06
C ASP A 70 6.84 4.79 2.80
N PHE A 71 5.80 4.54 3.58
CA PHE A 71 4.57 5.33 3.52
C PHE A 71 4.73 6.75 4.10
N ASP A 72 5.83 7.01 4.82
CA ASP A 72 6.13 8.27 5.50
C ASP A 72 7.02 9.20 4.69
N ALA A 73 7.62 8.70 3.60
CA ALA A 73 8.36 9.52 2.65
C ALA A 73 7.54 10.76 2.21
N PRO A 74 8.18 11.94 2.08
CA PRO A 74 7.51 13.18 1.70
C PRO A 74 6.60 13.04 0.48
N VAL A 75 5.42 13.62 0.57
CA VAL A 75 4.45 13.67 -0.53
C VAL A 75 4.66 14.99 -1.26
N GLU A 76 5.21 14.91 -2.48
CA GLU A 76 5.33 16.09 -3.34
C GLU A 76 3.93 16.68 -3.64
N PRO A 77 3.79 18.02 -3.68
CA PRO A 77 2.55 18.67 -4.07
C PRO A 77 2.08 18.17 -5.44
N ARG A 78 0.76 18.07 -5.63
CA ARG A 78 0.24 17.91 -7.00
C ARG A 78 0.62 19.16 -7.78
N HIS A 79 1.42 19.00 -8.83
CA HIS A 79 1.47 20.01 -9.89
C HIS A 79 0.07 20.10 -10.50
N HIS A 80 -0.66 21.17 -10.17
CA HIS A 80 -1.84 21.53 -10.92
C HIS A 80 -1.35 21.87 -12.33
N HIS A 81 -1.71 21.04 -13.31
CA HIS A 81 -1.63 21.47 -14.69
C HIS A 81 -2.61 22.64 -14.77
N GLN A 82 -2.11 23.87 -14.80
CA GLN A 82 -2.91 25.03 -15.16
C GLN A 82 -3.47 24.71 -16.55
N ALA A 83 -4.73 24.31 -16.60
CA ALA A 83 -5.48 24.35 -17.84
C ALA A 83 -5.48 25.83 -18.24
N GLY A 84 -4.65 26.17 -19.22
CA GLY A 84 -4.64 27.49 -19.83
C GLY A 84 -6.06 27.78 -20.30
N VAL A 85 -6.68 28.78 -19.71
CA VAL A 85 -7.82 29.45 -20.31
C VAL A 85 -7.23 30.25 -21.46
N SER A 86 -7.39 29.73 -22.67
CA SER A 86 -7.33 30.51 -23.91
C SER A 86 -8.70 31.08 -24.21
#